data_AF-A0A949GJX8-F1
#
_entry.id   AF-A0A949GJX8-F1
#
_cell.length_a   1.000
_cell.length_b   1.000
_cell.length_c   1.000
_cell.angle_alpha   90.00
_cell.angle_beta   90.00
_cell.angle_gamma   90.00
#
_symmetry.space_group_name_H-M   'P 1'
#
loop_
_entity.id
_entity.type
_entity.pdbx_description
1 polymer ?
#
loop_
_entity_poly.entity_id
_entity_poly.type
_entity_poly.pdbx_seq_one_letter_code
_entity_poly.pdbx_strand_id
1 'polypeptide(L)'
;DEEDSLLLHGYVDRIDIAPTGEVRIVDYKTGKSPRAGYEEKALFQLRFYGLLWYRIHGEIPRLLQLLYLGDQQVLKSSPTESDLLMAEKKAIQVGNEIKISIEKDYWPTQKSRLCDWCHHKSVCPAFTK
;
A
#
# COMPACT_ATOMS: atom_id res chain seq x y z
N ASP A 1 4.56 -13.97 23.43
CA ASP A 1 4.77 -14.10 21.97
C ASP A 1 4.40 -12.81 21.23
N GLU A 2 4.98 -11.68 21.64
CA GLU A 2 4.73 -10.34 21.05
C GLU A 2 5.81 -9.92 20.02
N GLU A 3 6.95 -10.61 19.96
CA GLU A 3 8.12 -10.28 19.12
C GLU A 3 7.87 -10.44 17.60
N ASP A 4 6.80 -11.14 17.21
CA ASP A 4 6.43 -11.37 15.80
C ASP A 4 5.31 -10.46 15.27
N SER A 5 4.84 -9.49 16.05
CA SER A 5 3.81 -8.57 15.58
C SER A 5 4.38 -7.47 14.68
N LEU A 6 3.86 -7.35 13.45
CA LEU A 6 4.19 -6.25 12.55
C LEU A 6 3.41 -5.01 12.98
N LEU A 7 4.11 -3.97 13.43
CA LEU A 7 3.48 -2.67 13.66
C LEU A 7 3.26 -1.96 12.33
N LEU A 8 2.00 -1.71 11.99
CA LEU A 8 1.62 -0.87 10.86
C LEU A 8 1.21 0.51 11.36
N HIS A 9 1.79 1.54 10.76
CA HIS A 9 1.47 2.93 11.04
C HIS A 9 1.43 3.72 9.74
N GLY A 10 0.50 4.66 9.64
CA GLY A 10 0.33 5.48 8.46
C GLY A 10 -0.63 6.64 8.67
N TYR A 11 -0.59 7.59 7.76
CA TYR A 11 -1.50 8.72 7.71
C TYR A 11 -2.41 8.57 6.49
N VAL A 12 -3.71 8.77 6.73
CA VAL A 12 -4.73 8.77 5.68
C VAL A 12 -5.04 10.22 5.33
N ASP A 13 -5.09 10.56 4.05
CA ASP A 13 -5.34 11.94 3.62
C ASP A 13 -6.73 12.44 4.02
N ARG A 14 -7.77 11.62 3.81
CA ARG A 14 -9.16 11.97 4.14
C ARG A 14 -10.02 10.75 4.41
N ILE A 15 -10.89 10.87 5.43
CA ILE A 15 -11.91 9.89 5.77
C ILE A 15 -13.26 10.61 5.75
N ASP A 16 -14.17 10.14 4.91
CA ASP A 16 -15.54 10.63 4.81
C ASP A 16 -16.47 9.60 5.47
N ILE A 17 -17.30 10.02 6.43
CA ILE A 17 -18.30 9.17 7.09
C ILE A 17 -19.69 9.69 6.71
N ALA A 18 -20.53 8.84 6.12
CA ALA A 18 -21.91 9.20 5.78
C ALA A 18 -22.79 9.28 7.04
N PRO A 19 -23.93 10.02 7.01
CA PRO A 19 -24.88 10.01 8.13
C PRO A 19 -25.41 8.61 8.50
N THR A 20 -25.41 7.70 7.54
CA THR A 20 -25.77 6.28 7.67
C THR A 20 -24.64 5.39 8.21
N GLY A 21 -23.45 5.97 8.45
CA GLY A 21 -22.29 5.29 9.02
C GLY A 21 -21.31 4.74 7.99
N GLU A 22 -21.65 4.64 6.70
CA GLU A 22 -20.70 4.11 5.72
C GLU A 22 -19.46 4.98 5.59
N VAL A 23 -18.31 4.32 5.66
CA VAL A 23 -17.00 4.94 5.60
C VAL A 23 -16.43 4.90 4.19
N ARG A 24 -15.85 6.01 3.78
CA ARG A 24 -15.05 6.13 2.56
C ARG A 24 -13.68 6.68 2.89
N ILE A 25 -12.64 5.98 2.46
CA ILE A 25 -11.25 6.43 2.57
C ILE A 25 -10.80 7.00 1.23
N VAL A 26 -10.19 8.18 1.26
CA VAL A 26 -9.76 8.90 0.07
C VAL A 26 -8.28 9.27 0.20
N ASP A 27 -7.53 9.06 -0.87
CA ASP A 27 -6.14 9.47 -1.04
C ASP A 27 -6.01 10.32 -2.32
N TYR A 28 -5.22 11.38 -2.24
CA TYR A 28 -5.00 12.28 -3.37
C TYR A 28 -3.66 11.99 -4.03
N LYS A 29 -3.69 11.86 -5.36
CA LYS A 29 -2.48 11.73 -6.18
C LYS A 29 -2.35 12.92 -7.10
N THR A 30 -1.20 13.60 -7.07
CA THR A 30 -0.91 14.73 -7.96
C THR A 30 -0.51 14.30 -9.38
N GLY A 31 -0.13 13.03 -9.56
CA GLY A 31 0.22 12.46 -10.85
C GLY A 31 -0.98 12.18 -11.77
N LYS A 32 -0.70 11.52 -12.89
CA LYS A 32 -1.74 10.99 -13.80
C LYS A 32 -2.28 9.66 -13.32
N SER A 33 -3.54 9.40 -13.62
CA SER A 33 -4.19 8.12 -13.37
C SER A 33 -3.52 6.98 -14.15
N PRO A 34 -3.52 5.74 -13.58
CA PRO A 34 -3.06 4.57 -14.30
C PRO A 34 -3.93 4.32 -15.53
N ARG A 35 -3.32 3.73 -16.57
CA ARG A 35 -4.06 3.27 -17.75
C ARG A 35 -5.00 2.11 -17.38
N ALA A 36 -6.05 1.95 -18.18
CA ALA A 36 -6.95 0.82 -18.05
C ALA A 36 -6.19 -0.52 -18.02
N GLY A 37 -6.50 -1.37 -17.05
CA GLY A 37 -5.84 -2.66 -16.79
C GLY A 37 -4.63 -2.60 -15.84
N TYR A 38 -4.20 -1.42 -15.40
CA TYR A 38 -3.08 -1.21 -14.47
C TYR A 38 -3.50 -0.60 -13.13
N GLU A 39 -4.81 -0.59 -12.84
CA GLU A 39 -5.40 0.01 -11.65
C GLU A 39 -5.08 -0.79 -10.38
N GLU A 40 -4.92 -2.12 -10.50
CA GLU A 40 -4.79 -3.04 -9.37
C GLU A 40 -3.69 -2.57 -8.41
N LYS A 41 -2.50 -2.26 -8.94
CA LYS A 41 -1.36 -1.86 -8.10
C LYS A 41 -1.66 -0.59 -7.29
N ALA A 42 -2.38 0.35 -7.89
CA ALA A 42 -2.77 1.58 -7.22
C ALA A 42 -3.85 1.33 -6.17
N LEU A 43 -4.83 0.47 -6.48
CA LEU A 43 -5.90 0.09 -5.55
C LEU A 43 -5.37 -0.78 -4.39
N PHE A 44 -4.37 -1.62 -4.63
CA PHE A 44 -3.71 -2.42 -3.59
C PHE A 44 -3.09 -1.53 -2.51
N GLN A 45 -2.48 -0.40 -2.88
CA GLN A 45 -1.98 0.58 -1.91
C GLN A 45 -3.10 1.05 -0.97
N LEU A 46 -4.28 1.39 -1.51
CA LEU A 46 -5.40 1.86 -0.71
C LEU A 46 -5.96 0.79 0.23
N ARG A 47 -5.86 -0.49 -0.12
CA ARG A 47 -6.32 -1.59 0.74
C ARG A 47 -5.56 -1.64 2.07
N PHE A 48 -4.34 -1.09 2.16
CA PHE A 48 -3.65 -0.93 3.45
C PHE A 48 -4.39 0.00 4.41
N TYR A 49 -4.91 1.13 3.91
CA TYR A 49 -5.73 2.01 4.75
C TYR A 49 -7.06 1.35 5.12
N GLY A 50 -7.66 0.61 4.18
CA GLY A 50 -8.83 -0.21 4.46
C GLY A 50 -8.58 -1.24 5.57
N LEU A 51 -7.43 -1.91 5.53
CA LEU A 51 -7.00 -2.87 6.55
C LEU A 51 -6.79 -2.21 7.91
N LEU A 52 -6.09 -1.08 7.97
CA LEU A 52 -5.87 -0.35 9.23
C LEU A 52 -7.19 0.09 9.85
N TRP A 53 -8.11 0.64 9.04
CA TRP A 53 -9.44 0.99 9.51
C TRP A 53 -10.18 -0.22 10.06
N TYR A 54 -10.18 -1.34 9.33
CA TYR A 54 -10.82 -2.58 9.75
C TYR A 54 -10.26 -3.15 11.05
N ARG A 55 -8.93 -3.12 11.23
CA ARG A 55 -8.29 -3.60 12.47
C ARG A 55 -8.56 -2.71 13.68
N ILE A 56 -8.70 -1.39 13.48
CA ILE A 56 -8.97 -0.44 14.57
C ILE A 56 -10.46 -0.42 14.94
N HIS A 57 -11.37 -0.49 13.97
CA HIS A 57 -12.80 -0.25 14.17
C HIS A 57 -13.67 -1.51 14.05
N GLY A 58 -13.14 -2.61 13.52
CA GLY A 58 -13.91 -3.84 13.28
C GLY A 58 -14.85 -3.77 12.07
N GLU A 59 -14.82 -2.69 11.29
CA GLU A 59 -15.71 -2.44 10.16
C GLU A 59 -14.94 -2.28 8.86
N ILE A 60 -15.47 -2.78 7.74
CA ILE A 60 -14.85 -2.63 6.42
C ILE A 60 -15.34 -1.33 5.78
N PRO A 61 -14.46 -0.42 5.32
CA PRO A 61 -14.88 0.76 4.60
C PRO A 61 -15.68 0.38 3.36
N ARG A 62 -16.79 1.08 3.13
CA ARG A 62 -17.67 0.84 1.99
C ARG A 62 -16.95 1.14 0.66
N LEU A 63 -16.05 2.11 0.66
CA LEU A 63 -15.39 2.59 -0.54
C LEU A 63 -13.96 3.10 -0.27
N LEU A 64 -13.04 2.73 -1.12
CA LEU A 64 -11.70 3.30 -1.22
C LEU A 64 -11.62 4.13 -2.51
N GLN A 65 -11.03 5.32 -2.46
CA GLN A 65 -10.91 6.21 -3.62
C GLN A 65 -9.52 6.81 -3.77
N LEU A 66 -9.02 6.81 -5.01
CA LEU A 66 -7.90 7.66 -5.42
C LEU A 66 -8.44 8.81 -6.26
N LEU A 67 -8.13 10.04 -5.86
CA LEU A 67 -8.41 11.24 -6.64
C LEU A 67 -7.12 11.70 -7.33
N TYR A 68 -7.06 11.56 -8.65
CA TYR A 68 -5.93 12.00 -9.45
C TYR A 68 -6.14 13.46 -9.88
N LEU A 69 -5.39 14.37 -9.27
CA LEU A 69 -5.51 15.81 -9.54
C LEU A 69 -4.92 16.20 -10.90
N GLY A 70 -3.97 15.42 -11.42
CA GLY A 70 -3.29 15.73 -12.68
C GLY A 70 -4.18 15.55 -13.92
N ASP A 71 -5.19 14.69 -13.87
CA ASP A 71 -6.13 14.43 -14.97
C ASP A 71 -7.60 14.34 -14.51
N GLN A 72 -7.86 14.70 -13.24
CA GLN A 72 -9.18 14.76 -12.61
C GLN A 72 -9.94 13.42 -12.61
N GLN A 73 -9.23 12.31 -12.73
CA GLN A 73 -9.81 10.98 -12.71
C GLN A 73 -10.00 10.46 -11.28
N VAL A 74 -11.01 9.62 -11.11
CA VAL A 74 -11.33 8.98 -9.84
C VAL A 74 -11.30 7.47 -10.00
N LEU A 75 -10.40 6.81 -9.27
CA LEU A 75 -10.41 5.36 -9.15
C LEU A 75 -11.13 4.97 -7.87
N LYS A 76 -11.98 3.95 -7.96
CA LYS A 76 -12.83 3.48 -6.86
C LYS A 76 -12.66 1.98 -6.68
N SER A 77 -12.68 1.52 -5.45
CA SER A 77 -12.72 0.10 -5.10
C SER A 77 -13.57 -0.12 -3.87
N SER A 78 -14.48 -1.09 -3.91
CA SER A 78 -15.23 -1.54 -2.75
C SER A 78 -14.55 -2.79 -2.20
N PRO A 79 -13.75 -2.68 -1.11
CA PRO A 79 -12.95 -3.80 -0.63
C PRO A 79 -13.85 -4.86 0.00
N THR A 80 -13.49 -6.12 -0.20
CA THR A 80 -14.01 -7.25 0.57
C THR A 80 -13.10 -7.55 1.76
N GLU A 81 -13.58 -8.33 2.73
CA GLU A 81 -12.73 -8.80 3.84
C GLU A 81 -11.51 -9.56 3.31
N SER A 82 -11.70 -10.42 2.31
CA SER A 82 -10.62 -11.16 1.65
C SER A 82 -9.55 -10.24 1.06
N ASP A 83 -9.94 -9.14 0.41
CA ASP A 83 -9.00 -8.14 -0.10
C ASP A 83 -8.10 -7.58 1.01
N LEU A 84 -8.68 -7.29 2.19
CA LEU A 84 -7.95 -6.72 3.32
C LEU A 84 -7.04 -7.75 3.99
N LEU A 85 -7.52 -8.99 4.17
CA LEU A 85 -6.71 -10.08 4.73
C LEU A 85 -5.54 -10.47 3.81
N MET A 86 -5.72 -10.38 2.49
CA MET A 86 -4.62 -10.55 1.54
C MET A 86 -3.59 -9.42 1.66
N ALA A 87 -4.04 -8.17 1.82
CA ALA A 87 -3.13 -7.03 2.06
C ALA A 87 -2.34 -7.22 3.37
N GLU A 88 -2.99 -7.70 4.42
CA GLU A 88 -2.34 -7.99 5.71
C GLU A 88 -1.29 -9.09 5.59
N LYS A 89 -1.63 -10.22 4.96
CA LYS A 89 -0.69 -11.31 4.73
C LYS A 89 0.53 -10.83 3.96
N LYS A 90 0.31 -9.98 2.95
CA LYS A 90 1.41 -9.39 2.18
C LYS A 90 2.25 -8.42 3.01
N ALA A 91 1.64 -7.62 3.87
CA ALA A 91 2.33 -6.73 4.79
C ALA A 91 3.25 -7.51 5.73
N ILE A 92 2.72 -8.54 6.40
CA ILE A 92 3.47 -9.42 7.32
C ILE A 92 4.63 -10.09 6.58
N GLN A 93 4.37 -10.64 5.39
CA GLN A 93 5.42 -11.25 4.57
C GLN A 93 6.56 -10.26 4.27
N VAL A 94 6.23 -9.05 3.79
CA VAL A 94 7.24 -8.03 3.48
C VAL A 94 7.99 -7.59 4.74
N GLY A 95 7.29 -7.43 5.87
CA GLY A 95 7.92 -7.12 7.16
C GLY A 95 8.94 -8.18 7.58
N ASN A 96 8.60 -9.46 7.44
CA ASN A 96 9.51 -10.57 7.74
C ASN A 96 10.70 -10.62 6.78
N GLU A 97 10.48 -10.41 5.49
CA GLU A 97 11.55 -10.32 4.48
C GLU A 97 12.53 -9.17 4.81
N ILE A 98 12.03 -8.02 5.28
CA ILE A 98 12.85 -6.89 5.73
C ILE A 98 13.67 -7.27 6.96
N LYS A 99 13.06 -7.89 8.00
CA LYS A 99 13.77 -8.35 9.19
C LYS A 99 14.94 -9.28 8.84
N ILE A 100 14.67 -10.29 8.00
CA ILE A 100 15.69 -11.24 7.52
C ILE A 100 16.81 -10.53 6.76
N SER A 101 16.46 -9.55 5.92
CA SER A 101 17.45 -8.80 5.13
C SER A 101 18.39 -8.00 6.03
N ILE A 102 17.85 -7.38 7.09
CA ILE A 102 18.63 -6.65 8.10
C ILE A 102 19.54 -7.60 8.87
N GLU A 103 19.01 -8.72 9.39
CA GLU A 103 19.76 -9.69 10.20
C GLU A 103 20.94 -10.31 9.44
N LYS A 104 20.75 -10.60 8.15
CA LYS A 104 21.75 -11.29 7.32
C LYS A 104 22.61 -10.34 6.49
N ASP A 105 22.35 -9.04 6.57
CA ASP A 105 22.87 -8.03 5.64
C ASP A 105 22.75 -8.48 4.16
N TYR A 106 21.59 -9.05 3.83
CA TYR A 106 21.31 -9.63 2.51
C TYR A 106 20.15 -8.91 1.85
N TRP A 107 20.44 -8.17 0.79
CA TRP A 107 19.48 -7.32 0.10
C TRP A 107 19.23 -7.85 -1.32
N PRO A 108 18.20 -8.71 -1.52
CA PRO A 108 17.92 -9.28 -2.83
C PRO A 108 17.59 -8.17 -3.84
N THR A 109 18.14 -8.27 -5.05
CA THR A 109 17.99 -7.24 -6.08
C THR A 109 17.15 -7.74 -7.26
N GLN A 110 16.38 -6.83 -7.85
CA GLN A 110 15.62 -7.11 -9.08
C GLN A 110 15.92 -6.01 -10.10
N LYS A 111 16.85 -6.29 -11.03
CA LYS A 111 17.20 -5.34 -12.10
C LYS A 111 16.01 -5.11 -13.02
N SER A 112 15.69 -3.84 -13.27
CA SER A 112 14.66 -3.41 -14.21
C SER A 112 14.98 -2.03 -14.80
N ARG A 113 14.17 -1.54 -15.75
CA ARG A 113 14.29 -0.17 -16.28
C ARG A 113 14.13 0.91 -15.20
N LEU A 114 13.50 0.59 -14.06
CA LEU A 114 13.38 1.52 -12.95
C LEU A 114 14.72 1.74 -12.23
N CYS A 115 15.71 0.85 -12.40
CA CYS A 115 17.05 1.06 -11.84
C CYS A 115 17.76 2.29 -12.40
N ASP A 116 17.35 2.79 -13.57
CA ASP A 116 17.90 4.03 -14.16
C ASP A 116 17.51 5.28 -13.36
N TRP A 117 16.44 5.19 -12.56
CA TRP A 117 15.90 6.28 -11.75
C TRP A 117 16.00 6.00 -10.24
N CYS A 118 16.66 4.91 -9.84
CA CYS A 118 16.74 4.49 -8.44
C CYS A 118 17.80 5.32 -7.69
N HIS A 119 17.37 6.03 -6.65
CA HIS A 119 18.26 6.83 -5.80
C HIS A 119 19.35 5.99 -5.10
N HIS A 120 19.04 4.74 -4.76
CA HIS A 120 19.94 3.84 -4.03
C HIS A 120 20.95 3.11 -4.92
N LYS A 121 21.08 3.48 -6.20
CA LYS A 121 21.94 2.78 -7.17
C LYS A 121 23.41 2.70 -6.72
N SER A 122 23.92 3.72 -6.03
CA SER A 122 25.31 3.79 -5.55
C SER A 122 25.65 2.82 -4.43
N VAL A 123 24.64 2.25 -3.75
CA VAL A 123 24.80 1.30 -2.63
C VAL A 123 24.15 -0.05 -2.91
N CYS A 124 23.58 -0.23 -4.10
CA CYS A 124 22.82 -1.43 -4.44
C CYS A 124 23.77 -2.57 -4.87
N PRO A 125 23.68 -3.79 -4.29
CA PRO A 125 24.52 -4.95 -4.66
C PRO A 125 24.45 -5.37 -6.14
N ALA A 126 23.43 -4.91 -6.86
CA ALA A 126 23.30 -5.12 -8.31
C ALA A 126 24.35 -4.32 -9.12
N PHE A 127 24.95 -3.29 -8.53
CA PHE A 127 25.84 -2.32 -9.16
C PHE A 127 27.15 -2.09 -8.36
N THR A 128 27.13 -2.37 -7.05
CA THR A 128 28.32 -2.38 -6.20
C THR A 128 28.80 -3.81 -6.02
N LYS A 129 30.11 -4.03 -6.14
CA LYS A 129 30.74 -5.33 -5.90
C LYS A 129 30.92 -5.57 -4.41
#